data_AF-A0A948LYZ8-F1
#
_entry.id   AF-A0A948LYZ8-F1
#
_cell.length_a   1.000
_cell.length_b   1.000
_cell.length_c   1.000
_cell.angle_alpha   90.00
_cell.angle_beta   90.00
_cell.angle_gamma   90.00
#
_symmetry.space_group_name_H-M   'P 1'
#
loop_
_entity.id
_entity.type
_entity.pdbx_description
1 polymer ?
#
loop_
_entity_poly.entity_id
_entity_poly.type
_entity_poly.pdbx_seq_one_letter_code
_entity_poly.pdbx_strand_id
1 'polypeptide(L)'
;MREVLIRLVDVPLARILVLAGFIFILVGILGKIEGKIEPGPAGRISAAIIGALLLVVGVFMQYEELRYAELHELNAKAQLEQTGKQSAAAVPVTLVKVVSATWGRNCNAKAGNATAKLADICDGASSCDFLVDPTGLEDPAPNCSKDFSAEWRCGDGSAVLSATLPVLSGKDDRLKLSCAGQ
;
A
#
# COMPACT_ATOMS: atom_id res chain seq x y z
N MET A 1 18.51 22.59 0.81
CA MET A 1 18.26 23.53 1.93
C MET A 1 16.97 23.21 2.69
N ARG A 2 15.83 22.98 2.01
CA ARG A 2 14.55 22.64 2.66
C ARG A 2 14.57 21.29 3.39
N GLU A 3 15.25 20.27 2.85
CA GLU A 3 15.39 18.96 3.50
C GLU A 3 16.28 18.96 4.75
N VAL A 4 17.30 19.82 4.79
CA VAL A 4 18.16 20.00 5.98
C VAL A 4 17.37 20.69 7.10
N LEU A 5 16.51 21.65 6.74
CA LEU A 5 15.64 22.35 7.69
C LEU A 5 14.60 21.39 8.32
N ILE A 6 14.09 20.42 7.56
CA ILE A 6 13.15 19.40 8.07
C ILE A 6 13.87 18.38 8.98
N ARG A 7 15.11 18.00 8.66
CA ARG A 7 15.92 17.10 9.50
C ARG A 7 16.47 17.76 10.78
N LEU A 8 16.62 19.09 10.82
CA LEU A 8 16.99 19.83 12.04
C LEU A 8 15.78 20.09 12.94
N VAL A 9 14.57 20.15 12.37
CA VAL A 9 13.27 20.18 13.05
C VAL A 9 12.80 18.77 13.47
N ASP A 10 13.63 17.75 13.31
CA ASP A 10 13.37 16.37 13.74
C ASP A 10 14.07 16.01 15.06
N VAL A 11 14.67 16.99 15.75
CA VAL A 11 14.91 16.81 17.19
C VAL A 11 13.52 16.71 17.82
N PRO A 12 13.14 15.59 18.47
CA PRO A 12 11.78 15.38 18.92
C PRO A 12 11.41 16.58 19.78
N LEU A 13 10.40 17.33 19.33
CA LEU A 13 9.95 18.57 19.97
C LEU A 13 9.77 18.37 21.48
N ALA A 14 9.35 17.17 21.89
CA ALA A 14 9.32 16.71 23.26
C ALA A 14 10.64 16.92 24.03
N ARG A 15 11.79 16.51 23.49
CA ARG A 15 13.12 16.69 24.12
C ARG A 15 13.50 18.16 24.24
N ILE A 16 13.19 18.99 23.23
CA ILE A 16 13.44 20.43 23.29
C ILE A 16 12.58 21.07 24.37
N LEU A 17 11.29 20.72 24.45
CA LEU A 17 10.36 21.24 25.45
C LEU A 17 10.78 20.83 26.87
N VAL A 18 11.23 19.59 27.08
CA VAL A 18 11.74 19.13 28.38
C VAL A 18 13.00 19.90 28.78
N LEU A 19 13.98 20.05 27.87
CA LEU A 19 15.21 20.81 28.14
C LEU A 19 14.91 22.28 28.46
N ALA A 20 14.04 22.92 27.69
CA ALA A 20 13.58 24.27 27.96
C ALA A 20 12.88 24.37 29.33
N GLY A 21 12.00 23.42 29.65
CA GLY A 21 11.32 23.35 30.95
C GLY A 21 12.29 23.29 32.13
N PHE A 22 13.32 22.45 32.04
CA PHE A 22 14.38 22.36 33.06
C PHE A 22 15.18 23.66 33.19
N ILE A 23 15.53 24.31 32.08
CA ILE A 23 16.25 25.59 32.09
C ILE A 23 15.41 26.66 32.79
N PHE A 24 14.12 26.80 32.46
CA PHE A 24 13.23 27.79 33.08
C PHE A 24 13.01 27.55 34.58
N ILE A 25 12.93 26.28 35.01
CA ILE A 25 12.87 25.92 36.42
C ILE A 25 14.17 26.30 37.14
N LEU A 26 15.34 26.02 36.54
CA LEU A 26 16.64 26.38 37.10
C LEU A 26 16.78 27.90 37.28
N VAL A 27 16.32 28.70 36.31
CA VAL A 27 16.29 30.16 36.44
C VAL A 27 15.41 30.62 37.61
N GLY A 28 14.24 30.01 37.78
CA GLY A 28 13.33 30.30 38.90
C GLY A 28 13.92 29.97 40.28
N ILE A 29 14.67 28.87 40.39
CA ILE A 29 15.30 28.41 41.65
C ILE A 29 16.58 29.19 41.97
N LEU A 30 17.49 29.33 41.00
CA LEU A 30 18.81 29.92 41.23
C LEU A 30 18.72 31.44 41.39
N GLY A 31 17.78 32.11 40.69
CA GLY A 31 17.35 33.48 40.95
C GLY A 31 18.40 34.60 40.78
N LYS A 32 19.69 34.28 40.64
CA LYS A 32 20.79 35.19 40.31
C LYS A 32 21.64 34.59 39.20
N ILE A 33 21.52 35.15 38.00
CA ILE A 33 22.33 34.77 36.85
C ILE A 33 23.30 35.91 36.61
N GLU A 34 24.56 35.71 36.99
CA GLU A 34 25.72 36.56 36.66
C GLU A 34 25.63 38.04 37.09
N GLY A 35 24.80 38.38 38.08
CA GLY A 35 24.82 39.68 38.76
C GLY A 35 24.33 40.89 37.94
N LYS A 36 23.87 40.70 36.70
CA LYS A 36 23.27 41.78 35.88
C LYS A 36 21.76 41.63 35.62
N ILE A 37 21.20 40.43 35.81
CA ILE A 37 19.76 40.17 35.64
C ILE A 37 19.25 39.48 36.90
N GLU A 38 18.58 40.24 37.74
CA GLU A 38 17.94 39.73 38.96
C GLU A 38 16.42 39.70 38.76
N PRO A 39 15.83 38.54 38.44
CA PRO A 39 14.38 38.42 38.41
C PRO A 39 13.82 38.66 39.81
N GLY A 40 12.94 39.66 39.92
CA GLY A 40 12.16 39.89 41.13
C GLY A 40 11.27 38.69 41.48
N PRO A 41 10.61 38.70 42.65
CA PRO A 41 9.79 37.58 43.11
C PRO A 41 8.75 37.10 42.08
N ALA A 42 8.08 38.03 41.40
CA ALA A 42 7.12 37.73 40.34
C ALA A 42 7.75 37.05 39.12
N GLY A 43 8.97 37.45 38.73
CA GLY A 43 9.69 36.87 37.60
C GLY A 43 10.20 35.45 37.85
N ARG A 44 10.53 35.12 39.11
CA ARG A 44 10.92 33.76 39.50
C ARG A 44 9.73 32.81 39.50
N ILE A 45 8.59 33.28 40.00
CA ILE A 45 7.34 32.50 40.04
C ILE A 45 6.85 32.21 38.61
N SER A 46 6.87 33.19 37.70
CA SER A 46 6.43 32.98 36.31
C SER A 46 7.36 32.03 35.55
N ALA A 47 8.68 32.15 35.73
CA ALA A 47 9.65 31.24 35.13
C ALA A 47 9.44 29.78 35.60
N ALA A 48 9.18 29.58 36.90
CA ALA A 48 8.90 28.26 37.44
C ALA A 48 7.60 27.64 36.89
N ILE A 49 6.52 28.43 36.79
CA ILE A 49 5.23 27.97 36.24
C ILE A 49 5.36 27.60 34.77
N ILE A 50 6.00 28.46 33.96
CA ILE A 50 6.22 28.21 32.53
C ILE A 50 7.10 26.97 32.34
N GLY A 51 8.18 26.86 33.12
CA GLY A 51 9.07 25.70 33.06
C GLY A 51 8.39 24.39 33.44
N ALA A 52 7.54 24.39 34.47
CA ALA A 52 6.75 23.23 34.87
C ALA A 52 5.73 22.82 33.79
N LEU A 53 5.04 23.79 33.19
CA LEU A 53 4.12 23.54 32.07
C LEU A 53 4.81 22.90 30.87
N LEU A 54 5.96 23.45 30.46
CA LEU A 54 6.75 22.92 29.35
C LEU A 54 7.25 21.50 29.63
N LEU A 55 7.66 21.21 30.86
CA LEU A 55 8.12 19.88 31.27
C LEU A 55 6.98 18.87 31.25
N VAL A 56 5.80 19.21 31.78
CA VAL A 56 4.61 18.32 31.75
C VAL A 56 4.19 18.03 30.31
N VAL A 57 4.11 19.04 29.45
CA VAL A 57 3.75 18.87 28.04
C VAL A 57 4.80 18.05 27.29
N GLY A 58 6.09 18.34 27.49
CA GLY A 58 7.17 17.60 26.85
C GLY A 58 7.22 16.12 27.28
N VAL A 59 7.03 15.83 28.57
CA VAL A 59 6.97 14.45 29.09
C VAL A 59 5.73 13.74 28.57
N PHE A 60 4.57 14.40 28.52
CA PHE A 60 3.33 13.80 27.99
C PHE A 60 3.46 13.41 26.50
N MET A 61 4.06 14.27 25.67
CA MET A 61 4.32 13.92 24.27
C MET A 61 5.29 12.74 24.12
N GLN A 62 6.31 12.66 24.98
CA GLN A 62 7.27 11.55 24.95
C GLN A 62 6.65 10.21 25.41
N TYR A 63 5.65 10.27 26.30
CA TYR A 63 4.86 9.10 26.69
C TYR A 63 4.03 8.53 25.55
N GLU A 64 3.42 9.40 24.75
CA GLU A 64 2.66 8.99 23.56
C GLU A 64 3.58 8.35 22.52
N GLU A 65 4.75 8.93 22.23
CA GLU A 65 5.70 8.39 21.24
C GLU A 65 6.22 6.99 21.59
N LEU A 66 6.49 6.72 22.87
CA LEU A 66 6.87 5.38 23.35
C LEU A 66 5.73 4.36 23.23
N ARG A 67 4.49 4.79 23.47
CA ARG A 67 3.29 3.95 23.33
C ARG A 67 3.00 3.59 21.87
N TYR A 68 3.27 4.50 20.92
CA TYR A 68 3.13 4.23 19.49
C TYR A 68 4.19 3.22 18.99
N ALA A 69 5.42 3.28 19.51
CA ALA A 69 6.48 2.35 19.12
C ALA A 69 6.16 0.88 19.49
N GLU A 70 5.65 0.65 20.72
CA GLU A 70 5.26 -0.69 21.19
C GLU A 70 4.06 -1.25 20.40
N LEU A 71 3.06 -0.41 20.11
CA LEU A 71 1.90 -0.79 19.31
C LEU A 71 2.30 -1.19 17.87
N HIS A 72 3.26 -0.48 17.28
CA HIS A 72 3.74 -0.78 15.94
C HIS A 72 4.53 -2.10 15.89
N GLU A 73 5.34 -2.40 16.91
CA GLU A 73 6.05 -3.68 17.01
C GLU A 73 5.09 -4.86 17.22
N LEU A 74 4.04 -4.67 18.04
CA LEU A 74 2.99 -5.69 18.24
C LEU A 74 2.22 -5.95 16.93
N ASN A 75 1.85 -4.89 16.21
CA ASN A 75 1.17 -5.01 14.91
C ASN A 75 2.07 -5.66 13.85
N ALA A 76 3.37 -5.33 13.81
CA ALA A 76 4.32 -5.93 12.88
C ALA A 76 4.51 -7.43 13.13
N LYS A 77 4.59 -7.86 14.41
CA LYS A 77 4.64 -9.27 14.78
C LYS A 77 3.35 -10.00 14.41
N ALA A 78 2.20 -9.38 14.66
CA ALA A 78 0.90 -9.92 14.26
C ALA A 78 0.78 -10.08 12.73
N GLN A 79 1.34 -9.17 11.94
CA GLN A 79 1.36 -9.27 10.48
C GLN A 79 2.25 -10.40 9.97
N LEU A 80 3.36 -10.71 10.65
CA LEU A 80 4.19 -11.88 10.32
C LEU A 80 3.43 -13.20 10.56
N GLU A 81 2.67 -13.28 11.66
CA GLU A 81 1.78 -14.43 11.92
C GLU A 81 0.63 -14.51 10.90
N GLN A 82 0.06 -13.37 10.52
CA GLN A 82 -1.01 -13.31 9.51
C GLN A 82 -0.50 -13.66 8.11
N THR A 83 0.71 -13.26 7.73
CA THR A 83 1.31 -13.61 6.43
C THR A 83 1.48 -15.13 6.29
N GLY A 84 1.76 -15.84 7.39
CA GLY A 84 1.78 -17.31 7.43
C GLY A 84 0.39 -17.95 7.37
N LYS A 85 -0.65 -17.28 7.91
CA LYS A 85 -2.02 -17.80 7.97
C LYS A 85 -2.87 -17.47 6.74
N GLN A 86 -2.60 -16.36 6.06
CA GLN A 86 -3.27 -15.93 4.83
C GLN A 86 -2.88 -16.78 3.61
N SER A 87 -1.75 -17.51 3.68
CA SER A 87 -1.44 -18.54 2.69
C SER A 87 -2.09 -19.90 2.97
N ALA A 88 -2.71 -20.09 4.15
CA ALA A 88 -3.28 -21.36 4.59
C ALA A 88 -4.82 -21.41 4.56
N ALA A 89 -5.49 -20.27 4.39
CA ALA A 89 -6.89 -20.26 4.00
C ALA A 89 -6.95 -20.57 2.49
N ALA A 90 -6.97 -21.86 2.16
CA ALA A 90 -7.33 -22.33 0.83
C ALA A 90 -8.76 -21.84 0.53
N VAL A 91 -8.85 -20.65 -0.08
CA VAL A 91 -10.02 -20.26 -0.88
C VAL A 91 -10.28 -21.45 -1.81
N PRO A 92 -11.52 -21.96 -1.95
CA PRO A 92 -11.78 -23.05 -2.87
C PRO A 92 -11.18 -22.68 -4.21
N VAL A 93 -10.11 -23.39 -4.60
CA VAL A 93 -9.32 -23.11 -5.78
C VAL A 93 -10.18 -23.53 -6.95
N THR A 94 -11.05 -22.61 -7.39
CA THR A 94 -11.88 -22.81 -8.54
C THR A 94 -10.99 -22.66 -9.76
N LEU A 95 -10.88 -23.74 -10.52
CA LEU A 95 -9.99 -23.85 -11.67
C LEU A 95 -10.66 -23.19 -12.87
N VAL A 96 -9.91 -22.40 -13.63
CA VAL A 96 -10.38 -21.82 -14.88
C VAL A 96 -10.61 -22.95 -15.88
N LYS A 97 -11.75 -22.89 -16.57
CA LYS A 97 -12.12 -23.72 -17.70
C LYS A 97 -12.58 -22.83 -18.84
N VAL A 98 -11.76 -22.70 -19.87
CA VAL A 98 -12.05 -21.85 -21.04
C VAL A 98 -13.24 -22.43 -21.81
N VAL A 99 -14.22 -21.58 -22.12
CA VAL A 99 -15.41 -21.93 -22.91
C VAL A 99 -15.24 -21.49 -24.36
N SER A 100 -14.81 -20.25 -24.56
CA SER A 100 -14.58 -19.71 -25.90
C SER A 100 -13.52 -18.60 -25.85
N ALA A 101 -12.69 -18.49 -26.88
CA ALA A 101 -11.84 -17.32 -27.07
C ALA A 101 -11.78 -16.93 -28.54
N THR A 102 -11.92 -15.65 -28.82
CA THR A 102 -11.91 -15.11 -30.19
C THR A 102 -10.97 -13.94 -30.32
N TRP A 103 -10.12 -14.03 -31.32
CA TRP A 103 -9.19 -13.00 -31.75
C TRP A 103 -9.71 -12.34 -33.04
N GLY A 104 -10.09 -11.06 -32.96
CA GLY A 104 -10.57 -10.26 -34.08
C GLY A 104 -12.06 -10.38 -34.39
N ARG A 105 -12.92 -10.50 -33.35
CA ARG A 105 -14.38 -10.49 -33.52
C ARG A 105 -14.85 -9.22 -34.23
N ASN A 106 -14.25 -8.08 -33.91
CA ASN A 106 -14.50 -6.81 -34.59
C ASN A 106 -14.09 -6.80 -36.09
N CYS A 107 -13.26 -7.75 -36.51
CA CYS A 107 -12.77 -7.92 -37.88
C CYS A 107 -13.47 -9.08 -38.62
N ASN A 108 -14.62 -9.53 -38.14
CA ASN A 108 -15.33 -10.72 -38.65
C ASN A 108 -14.49 -12.02 -38.60
N ALA A 109 -13.53 -12.11 -37.68
CA ALA A 109 -12.80 -13.36 -37.48
C ALA A 109 -13.75 -14.47 -37.00
N LYS A 110 -13.42 -15.71 -37.37
CA LYS A 110 -14.17 -16.89 -36.94
C LYS A 110 -14.17 -16.97 -35.42
N ALA A 111 -15.37 -17.00 -34.83
CA ALA A 111 -15.52 -17.20 -33.40
C ALA A 111 -14.85 -18.51 -32.97
N GLY A 112 -14.09 -18.44 -31.88
CA GLY A 112 -13.40 -19.58 -31.30
C GLY A 112 -11.99 -19.85 -31.86
N ASN A 113 -11.47 -19.03 -32.79
CA ASN A 113 -10.14 -19.21 -33.38
C ASN A 113 -8.98 -19.23 -32.36
N ALA A 114 -9.13 -18.59 -31.20
CA ALA A 114 -8.11 -18.55 -30.16
C ALA A 114 -8.37 -19.50 -28.98
N THR A 115 -9.50 -20.24 -29.00
CA THR A 115 -9.96 -21.04 -27.85
C THR A 115 -8.94 -22.09 -27.43
N ALA A 116 -8.42 -22.87 -28.39
CA ALA A 116 -7.47 -23.94 -28.08
C ALA A 116 -6.19 -23.42 -27.42
N LYS A 117 -5.67 -22.27 -27.90
CA LYS A 117 -4.44 -21.68 -27.38
C LYS A 117 -4.61 -21.08 -25.98
N LEU A 118 -5.76 -20.46 -25.73
CA LEU A 118 -6.08 -19.94 -24.40
C LEU A 118 -6.32 -21.08 -23.41
N ALA A 119 -7.05 -22.12 -23.83
CA ALA A 119 -7.31 -23.31 -23.02
C ALA A 119 -6.01 -24.02 -22.63
N ASP A 120 -5.07 -24.21 -23.56
CA ASP A 120 -3.78 -24.87 -23.31
C ASP A 120 -2.94 -24.16 -22.22
N ILE A 121 -3.06 -22.84 -22.11
CA ILE A 121 -2.28 -22.03 -21.16
C ILE A 121 -3.02 -21.81 -19.83
N CYS A 122 -4.34 -21.65 -19.87
CA CYS A 122 -5.12 -21.19 -18.72
C CYS A 122 -6.01 -22.27 -18.08
N ASP A 123 -6.29 -23.39 -18.75
CA ASP A 123 -7.10 -24.45 -18.15
C ASP A 123 -6.38 -25.06 -16.95
N GLY A 124 -7.10 -25.19 -15.84
CA GLY A 124 -6.54 -25.73 -14.59
C GLY A 124 -5.75 -24.72 -13.75
N ALA A 125 -5.70 -23.44 -14.13
CA ALA A 125 -5.14 -22.38 -13.29
C ALA A 125 -6.24 -21.68 -12.48
N SER A 126 -5.94 -21.17 -11.27
CA SER A 126 -6.88 -20.34 -10.49
C SER A 126 -6.85 -18.86 -10.90
N SER A 127 -5.74 -18.43 -11.49
CA SER A 127 -5.52 -17.13 -12.13
C SER A 127 -4.53 -17.33 -13.28
N CYS A 128 -4.85 -16.78 -14.45
CA CYS A 128 -4.02 -16.86 -15.65
C CYS A 128 -3.91 -15.48 -16.29
N ASP A 129 -2.69 -15.02 -16.54
CA ASP A 129 -2.42 -13.81 -17.30
C ASP A 129 -1.90 -14.19 -18.69
N PHE A 130 -2.80 -14.27 -19.67
CA PHE A 130 -2.49 -14.66 -21.05
C PHE A 130 -1.97 -13.46 -21.84
N LEU A 131 -0.76 -13.58 -22.38
CA LEU A 131 -0.18 -12.61 -23.31
C LEU A 131 -0.81 -12.78 -24.69
N VAL A 132 -1.50 -11.75 -25.18
CA VAL A 132 -2.07 -11.77 -26.53
C VAL A 132 -0.99 -11.39 -27.54
N ASP A 133 -0.19 -12.39 -27.91
CA ASP A 133 0.86 -12.22 -28.93
C ASP A 133 0.28 -12.39 -30.35
N PRO A 134 0.19 -11.32 -31.16
CA PRO A 134 -0.31 -11.40 -32.54
C PRO A 134 0.59 -12.23 -33.46
N THR A 135 1.86 -12.46 -33.10
CA THR A 135 2.79 -13.31 -33.86
C THR A 135 2.51 -14.80 -33.68
N GLY A 136 1.90 -15.18 -32.54
CA GLY A 136 1.56 -16.56 -32.20
C GLY A 136 0.11 -16.95 -32.48
N LEU A 137 -0.71 -16.03 -33.00
CA LEU A 137 -2.09 -16.25 -33.44
C LEU A 137 -2.12 -16.11 -34.96
N GLU A 138 -2.67 -17.09 -35.68
CA GLU A 138 -2.88 -16.95 -37.13
C GLU A 138 -3.73 -15.70 -37.38
N ASP A 139 -3.21 -14.73 -38.15
CA ASP A 139 -3.88 -13.45 -38.38
C ASP A 139 -5.00 -13.64 -39.43
N PRO A 140 -6.29 -13.57 -39.04
CA PRO A 140 -7.39 -13.71 -39.98
C PRO A 140 -7.65 -12.46 -40.85
N ALA A 141 -7.06 -11.31 -40.51
CA ALA A 141 -7.33 -10.01 -41.13
C ALA A 141 -6.14 -9.02 -40.94
N PRO A 142 -5.09 -9.05 -41.78
CA PRO A 142 -3.83 -8.34 -41.55
C PRO A 142 -3.92 -6.80 -41.47
N ASN A 143 -5.03 -6.20 -41.91
CA ASN A 143 -5.24 -4.73 -41.91
C ASN A 143 -6.28 -4.24 -40.90
N CYS A 144 -6.63 -5.07 -39.92
CA CYS A 144 -7.63 -4.73 -38.91
C CYS A 144 -7.02 -4.86 -37.51
N SER A 145 -7.19 -3.83 -36.68
CA SER A 145 -6.79 -3.83 -35.27
C SER A 145 -7.77 -4.69 -34.48
N LYS A 146 -7.31 -5.85 -34.02
CA LYS A 146 -8.17 -6.90 -33.48
C LYS A 146 -8.46 -6.68 -32.00
N ASP A 147 -9.67 -7.03 -31.60
CA ASP A 147 -10.02 -7.27 -30.20
C ASP A 147 -9.68 -8.70 -29.79
N PHE A 148 -9.56 -8.92 -28.48
CA PHE A 148 -9.49 -10.27 -27.92
C PHE A 148 -10.59 -10.44 -26.89
N SER A 149 -11.49 -11.39 -27.12
CA SER A 149 -12.58 -11.72 -26.21
C SER A 149 -12.45 -13.17 -25.76
N ALA A 150 -12.65 -13.42 -24.46
CA ALA A 150 -12.67 -14.76 -23.93
C ALA A 150 -13.78 -14.93 -22.90
N GLU A 151 -14.31 -16.15 -22.86
CA GLU A 151 -15.30 -16.63 -21.91
C GLU A 151 -14.76 -17.87 -21.20
N TRP A 152 -14.90 -17.91 -19.88
CA TRP A 152 -14.46 -19.03 -19.06
C TRP A 152 -15.44 -19.32 -17.93
N ARG A 153 -15.30 -20.49 -17.33
CA ARG A 153 -16.00 -20.91 -16.12
C ARG A 153 -14.99 -21.23 -15.03
N CYS A 154 -15.48 -21.25 -13.80
CA CYS A 154 -14.70 -21.55 -12.61
C CYS A 154 -15.17 -22.87 -11.99
N GLY A 155 -14.33 -23.90 -12.06
CA GLY A 155 -14.63 -25.26 -11.61
C GLY A 155 -15.88 -25.83 -12.27
N ASP A 156 -16.76 -26.41 -11.45
CA ASP A 156 -18.07 -26.92 -11.87
C ASP A 156 -19.18 -25.84 -11.87
N GLY A 157 -18.80 -24.57 -11.68
CA GLY A 157 -19.73 -23.45 -11.71
C GLY A 157 -20.40 -23.27 -13.06
N SER A 158 -21.68 -22.92 -13.04
CA SER A 158 -22.45 -22.60 -14.26
C SER A 158 -22.24 -21.16 -14.74
N ALA A 159 -21.67 -20.29 -13.90
CA ALA A 159 -21.41 -18.89 -14.22
C ALA A 159 -20.33 -18.76 -15.31
N VAL A 160 -20.71 -18.21 -16.46
CA VAL A 160 -19.77 -17.85 -17.53
C VAL A 160 -19.26 -16.45 -17.25
N LEU A 161 -17.97 -16.34 -16.99
CA LEU A 161 -17.23 -15.09 -16.93
C LEU A 161 -16.77 -14.72 -18.34
N SER A 162 -16.71 -13.42 -18.62
CA SER A 162 -16.26 -12.91 -19.90
C SER A 162 -15.36 -11.71 -19.70
N ALA A 163 -14.30 -11.61 -20.49
CA ALA A 163 -13.45 -10.44 -20.56
C ALA A 163 -13.12 -10.13 -22.02
N THR A 164 -13.10 -8.84 -22.33
CA THR A 164 -12.78 -8.33 -23.65
C THR A 164 -11.71 -7.27 -23.52
N LEU A 165 -10.59 -7.48 -24.21
CA LEU A 165 -9.61 -6.45 -24.45
C LEU A 165 -10.01 -5.71 -25.72
N PRO A 166 -10.30 -4.39 -25.63
CA PRO A 166 -10.46 -3.57 -26.81
C PRO A 166 -9.13 -3.50 -27.58
N VAL A 167 -9.18 -2.95 -28.80
CA VAL A 167 -8.07 -2.78 -29.74
C VAL A 167 -6.70 -2.81 -29.06
N LEU A 168 -5.96 -3.88 -29.33
CA LEU A 168 -4.63 -4.09 -28.74
C LEU A 168 -3.71 -2.92 -29.12
N SER A 169 -3.11 -2.32 -28.09
CA SER A 169 -2.26 -1.13 -28.22
C SER A 169 -0.79 -1.50 -28.44
N GLY A 170 -0.39 -2.76 -28.28
CA GLY A 170 0.99 -3.20 -28.51
C GLY A 170 1.34 -4.60 -28.05
N LYS A 171 2.65 -4.88 -27.90
CA LYS A 171 3.23 -6.21 -27.62
C LYS A 171 3.01 -6.76 -26.19
N ASP A 172 2.32 -6.04 -25.31
CA ASP A 172 2.20 -6.38 -23.89
C ASP A 172 0.74 -6.48 -23.39
N ASP A 173 -0.22 -6.55 -24.32
CA ASP A 173 -1.62 -6.69 -23.93
C ASP A 173 -1.88 -8.06 -23.29
N ARG A 174 -2.34 -8.03 -22.03
CA ARG A 174 -2.56 -9.21 -21.20
C ARG A 174 -4.03 -9.36 -20.86
N LEU A 175 -4.58 -10.52 -21.14
CA LEU A 175 -5.91 -10.91 -20.68
C LEU A 175 -5.78 -11.67 -19.37
N LYS A 176 -6.34 -11.11 -18.29
CA LYS A 176 -6.38 -11.76 -16.98
C LYS A 176 -7.68 -12.54 -16.79
N LEU A 177 -7.56 -13.85 -16.63
CA LEU A 177 -8.64 -14.75 -16.21
C LEU A 177 -8.42 -15.07 -14.73
N SER A 178 -9.44 -14.87 -13.91
CA SER A 178 -9.37 -15.20 -12.48
C SER A 178 -10.68 -15.79 -12.02
N CYS A 179 -10.58 -16.75 -11.11
CA CYS A 179 -11.69 -17.29 -10.35
C CYS A 179 -11.64 -16.87 -8.87
N ALA A 180 -10.61 -16.13 -8.45
CA ALA A 180 -10.52 -15.53 -7.12
C ALA A 180 -11.38 -14.25 -7.06
N GLY A 181 -12.48 -14.29 -6.31
CA GLY A 181 -13.37 -13.13 -6.08
C GLY A 181 -14.85 -13.34 -6.37
N GLN A 182 -15.31 -14.58 -6.49
CA GLN A 182 -16.75 -14.94 -6.49
C GLN A 182 -17.20 -15.29 -5.08
#